data_AF-A0A839LK22-F1
#
_entry.id   AF-A0A839LK22-F1
#
_cell.length_a   1.000
_cell.length_b   1.000
_cell.length_c   1.000
_cell.angle_alpha   90.00
_cell.angle_beta   90.00
_cell.angle_gamma   90.00
#
_symmetry.space_group_name_H-M   'P 1'
#
loop_
_entity.id
_entity.type
_entity.pdbx_description
1 polymer ?
#
loop_
_entity_poly.entity_id
_entity_poly.type
_entity_poly.pdbx_seq_one_letter_code
_entity_poly.pdbx_strand_id
1 'polypeptide(L)'
;MSKKFLIALGLSAASLLAQATPINLISNGSFESVSLAKGTWSTYGTLSGWTVGPQNVEVRNNVAGSAFAGLNFVELDTSRNSWISQAFTTVVGQTYHLSFMWANRPDQVGANSNGIRWQVAALDGVVGTNTITRWTQFDQDFVATSTSTTLRLGATGTSDGMGTSLDAVSVTQLPPAAKSTVPEPGSLALLAMAAGSLFVARRRKA
;
A
#
# COMPACT_ATOMS: atom_id res chain seq x y z
N MET A 1 -10.01 -67.66 2.72
CA MET A 1 -9.05 -66.55 2.93
C MET A 1 -8.33 -66.34 1.60
N SER A 2 -8.27 -65.19 0.94
CA SER A 2 -8.18 -63.79 1.38
C SER A 2 -8.63 -62.86 0.24
N LYS A 3 -9.43 -61.81 0.55
CA LYS A 3 -9.87 -60.78 -0.41
C LYS A 3 -8.86 -59.62 -0.38
N LYS A 4 -8.28 -59.26 -1.53
CA LYS A 4 -7.37 -58.12 -1.67
C LYS A 4 -8.19 -56.83 -1.89
N PHE A 5 -8.19 -55.94 -0.90
CA PHE A 5 -8.74 -54.58 -1.03
C PHE A 5 -7.70 -53.67 -1.70
N LEU A 6 -8.06 -53.06 -2.83
CA LEU A 6 -7.30 -51.97 -3.44
C LEU A 6 -7.85 -50.65 -2.88
N ILE A 7 -7.08 -49.99 -2.03
CA ILE A 7 -7.36 -48.63 -1.54
C ILE A 7 -6.78 -47.67 -2.57
N ALA A 8 -7.65 -46.95 -3.30
CA ALA A 8 -7.25 -45.84 -4.15
C ALA A 8 -7.03 -44.61 -3.27
N LEU A 9 -5.76 -44.19 -3.15
CA LEU A 9 -5.35 -43.00 -2.41
C LEU A 9 -5.67 -41.77 -3.28
N GLY A 10 -6.71 -41.01 -2.90
CA GLY A 10 -7.03 -39.73 -3.52
C GLY A 10 -5.99 -38.69 -3.14
N LEU A 11 -5.14 -38.29 -4.08
CA LEU A 11 -4.18 -37.21 -3.90
C LEU A 11 -4.88 -35.87 -4.18
N SER A 12 -5.32 -35.18 -3.13
CA SER A 12 -5.77 -33.79 -3.23
C SER A 12 -4.57 -32.87 -3.41
N ALA A 13 -4.35 -32.39 -4.64
CA ALA A 13 -3.37 -31.36 -4.93
C ALA A 13 -3.89 -30.01 -4.40
N ALA A 14 -3.57 -29.67 -3.16
CA ALA A 14 -3.75 -28.31 -2.65
C ALA A 14 -2.74 -27.40 -3.38
N SER A 15 -3.25 -26.57 -4.29
CA SER A 15 -2.43 -25.59 -4.99
C SER A 15 -2.02 -24.49 -4.01
N LEU A 16 -0.75 -24.49 -3.59
CA LEU A 16 -0.14 -23.39 -2.83
C LEU A 16 0.03 -22.21 -3.80
N LEU A 17 -0.91 -21.27 -3.79
CA LEU A 17 -0.72 -19.99 -4.47
C LEU A 17 0.27 -19.16 -3.65
N ALA A 18 1.49 -18.98 -4.17
CA ALA A 18 2.44 -18.02 -3.64
C ALA A 18 1.86 -16.61 -3.84
N GLN A 19 1.44 -15.96 -2.76
CA GLN A 19 1.07 -14.54 -2.80
C GLN A 19 2.35 -13.72 -2.86
N ALA A 20 2.61 -13.08 -4.00
CA ALA A 20 3.66 -12.08 -4.10
C ALA A 20 3.29 -10.89 -3.19
N THR A 21 4.28 -10.36 -2.46
CA THR A 21 4.08 -9.13 -1.69
C THR A 21 3.80 -7.97 -2.66
N PRO A 22 2.79 -7.13 -2.38
CA PRO A 22 2.51 -5.98 -3.23
C PRO A 22 3.72 -5.05 -3.34
N ILE A 23 4.07 -4.65 -4.56
CA ILE A 23 5.17 -3.72 -4.82
C ILE A 23 4.69 -2.31 -4.50
N ASN A 24 5.45 -1.59 -3.66
CA ASN A 24 5.22 -0.17 -3.42
C ASN A 24 5.70 0.65 -4.63
N LEU A 25 4.80 1.46 -5.19
CA LEU A 25 5.06 2.34 -6.33
C LEU A 25 5.65 3.70 -5.92
N ILE A 26 5.66 4.00 -4.62
CA ILE A 26 6.27 5.20 -4.07
C ILE A 26 7.75 4.93 -3.78
N SER A 27 8.62 5.70 -4.42
CA SER A 27 10.03 5.76 -4.10
C SER A 27 10.25 6.59 -2.83
N ASN A 28 11.15 6.13 -1.96
CA ASN A 28 11.54 6.85 -0.74
C ASN A 28 10.33 7.25 0.14
N GLY A 29 9.36 6.35 0.27
CA GLY A 29 8.13 6.57 1.06
C GLY A 29 8.35 6.72 2.56
N SER A 30 9.46 6.19 3.09
CA SER A 30 9.90 6.37 4.48
C SER A 30 11.04 7.38 4.63
N PHE A 31 11.32 8.17 3.59
CA PHE A 31 12.21 9.34 3.67
C PHE A 31 13.66 9.09 4.11
N GLU A 32 14.18 7.88 3.88
CA GLU A 32 15.54 7.46 4.27
C GLU A 32 16.64 7.84 3.27
N SER A 33 16.30 8.58 2.21
CA SER A 33 17.30 8.99 1.20
C SER A 33 18.36 9.97 1.72
N VAL A 34 18.14 10.56 2.89
CA VAL A 34 19.09 11.49 3.54
C VAL A 34 19.56 10.89 4.87
N SER A 35 20.83 11.09 5.18
CA SER A 35 21.40 10.65 6.46
C SER A 35 21.42 11.82 7.43
N LEU A 36 20.70 11.69 8.53
CA LEU A 36 20.69 12.63 9.65
C LEU A 36 21.19 11.92 10.91
N ALA A 37 21.97 12.63 11.72
CA ALA A 37 22.31 12.14 13.05
C ALA A 37 21.06 12.08 13.93
N LYS A 38 21.02 11.12 14.86
CA LYS A 38 19.92 11.03 15.82
C LYS A 38 19.80 12.33 16.63
N GLY A 39 18.58 12.83 16.79
CA GLY A 39 18.29 14.09 17.49
C GLY A 39 18.51 15.34 16.65
N THR A 40 18.59 15.20 15.32
CA THR A 40 18.75 16.32 14.38
C THR A 40 17.63 16.37 13.35
N TRP A 41 17.49 17.54 12.74
CA TRP A 41 16.55 17.81 11.66
C TRP A 41 17.18 18.77 10.65
N SER A 42 16.68 18.76 9.43
CA SER A 42 17.07 19.73 8.39
C SER A 42 15.99 19.86 7.32
N THR A 43 15.95 20.99 6.63
CA THR A 43 15.03 21.23 5.53
C THR A 43 15.69 21.04 4.17
N TYR A 44 15.01 20.38 3.24
CA TYR A 44 15.54 20.08 1.91
C TYR A 44 14.62 20.61 0.81
N GLY A 45 15.17 21.33 -0.16
CA GLY A 45 14.45 21.73 -1.38
C GLY A 45 14.37 20.63 -2.44
N THR A 46 15.09 19.54 -2.23
CA THR A 46 15.10 18.35 -3.08
C THR A 46 15.15 17.11 -2.21
N LEU A 47 14.32 16.12 -2.49
CA LEU A 47 14.33 14.83 -1.78
C LEU A 47 14.16 13.72 -2.81
N SER A 48 14.99 12.67 -2.73
CA SER A 48 14.98 11.61 -3.75
C SER A 48 13.58 11.01 -3.89
N GLY A 49 13.09 10.88 -5.14
CA GLY A 49 11.74 10.40 -5.46
C GLY A 49 10.63 11.44 -5.30
N TRP A 50 10.88 12.61 -4.70
CA TRP A 50 9.85 13.61 -4.41
C TRP A 50 10.15 14.94 -5.08
N THR A 51 9.13 15.50 -5.73
CA THR A 51 9.09 16.93 -6.02
C THR A 51 8.72 17.65 -4.74
N VAL A 52 9.51 18.65 -4.34
CA VAL A 52 9.30 19.40 -3.10
C VAL A 52 8.83 20.81 -3.43
N GLY A 53 7.86 21.31 -2.67
CA GLY A 53 7.38 22.68 -2.78
C GLY A 53 8.43 23.73 -2.41
N PRO A 54 8.18 25.01 -2.71
CA PRO A 54 9.16 26.08 -2.53
C PRO A 54 9.54 26.36 -1.07
N GLN A 55 8.80 25.80 -0.11
CA GLN A 55 9.07 25.94 1.31
C GLN A 55 9.85 24.75 1.89
N ASN A 56 10.40 23.88 1.03
CA ASN A 56 11.17 22.71 1.41
C ASN A 56 10.34 21.66 2.19
N VAL A 57 10.97 20.54 2.50
CA VAL A 57 10.46 19.51 3.42
C VAL A 57 11.40 19.42 4.61
N GLU A 58 10.87 19.43 5.83
CA GLU A 58 11.67 19.15 7.02
C GLU A 58 11.77 17.64 7.21
N VAL A 59 12.99 17.12 7.22
CA VAL A 59 13.29 15.72 7.56
C VAL A 59 13.85 15.69 8.97
N ARG A 60 13.33 14.80 9.81
CA ARG A 60 13.67 14.66 11.23
C ARG A 60 14.15 13.25 11.53
N ASN A 61 15.20 13.14 12.33
CA ASN A 61 15.61 11.89 12.97
C ASN A 61 15.48 12.02 14.48
N ASN A 62 14.43 11.40 15.03
CA ASN A 62 14.15 11.35 16.46
C ASN A 62 14.05 12.74 17.15
N VAL A 63 13.38 13.69 16.48
CA VAL A 63 13.07 15.05 16.96
C VAL A 63 11.56 15.25 16.92
N ALA A 64 10.96 15.71 18.03
CA ALA A 64 9.51 15.88 18.18
C ALA A 64 8.71 14.62 17.78
N GLY A 65 9.22 13.45 18.20
CA GLY A 65 8.73 12.13 17.83
C GLY A 65 9.87 11.22 17.37
N SER A 66 9.53 9.96 17.10
CA SER A 66 10.39 8.98 16.45
C SER A 66 9.72 8.50 15.16
N ALA A 67 10.53 8.13 14.16
CA ALA A 67 10.01 7.59 12.90
C ALA A 67 9.12 6.36 13.12
N PHE A 68 8.13 6.16 12.25
CA PHE A 68 7.35 4.93 12.22
C PHE A 68 8.14 3.81 11.52
N ALA A 69 8.77 4.13 10.40
CA ALA A 69 9.61 3.24 9.63
C ALA A 69 11.02 3.84 9.50
N GLY A 70 12.05 3.02 9.67
CA GLY A 70 13.43 3.49 9.54
C GLY A 70 13.84 4.46 10.66
N LEU A 71 14.55 5.52 10.28
CA LEU A 71 15.14 6.52 11.17
C LEU A 71 14.54 7.91 10.96
N ASN A 72 14.08 8.20 9.74
CA ASN A 72 13.65 9.51 9.31
C ASN A 72 12.14 9.55 9.09
N PHE A 73 11.58 10.74 9.27
CA PHE A 73 10.20 11.06 8.94
C PHE A 73 10.11 12.55 8.64
N VAL A 74 9.00 13.02 8.08
CA VAL A 74 8.92 14.41 7.60
C VAL A 74 7.81 15.23 8.23
N GLU A 75 8.00 16.55 8.20
CA GLU A 75 6.98 17.57 8.42
C GLU A 75 6.88 18.46 7.18
N LEU A 76 5.66 18.87 6.85
CA LEU A 76 5.37 19.69 5.68
C LEU A 76 4.94 21.12 6.04
N ASP A 77 5.15 21.55 7.28
CA ASP A 77 5.16 22.95 7.65
C ASP A 77 6.56 23.31 8.13
N THR A 78 7.20 24.28 7.48
CA THR A 78 8.62 24.61 7.69
C THR A 78 8.76 26.06 8.15
N SER A 79 8.99 27.01 7.24
CA SER A 79 8.74 28.42 7.48
C SER A 79 7.30 28.82 7.13
N ARG A 80 6.66 28.01 6.28
CA ARG A 80 5.26 28.07 5.87
C ARG A 80 4.81 26.67 5.44
N ASN A 81 3.50 26.48 5.32
CA ASN A 81 2.95 25.24 4.76
C ASN A 81 3.58 24.95 3.39
N SER A 82 4.06 23.72 3.28
CA SER A 82 4.73 23.15 2.13
C SER A 82 3.97 21.92 1.63
N TRP A 83 4.56 21.26 0.64
CA TRP A 83 4.02 20.05 0.05
C TRP A 83 5.13 19.23 -0.62
N ILE A 84 4.85 17.95 -0.82
CA ILE A 84 5.62 17.04 -1.65
C ILE A 84 4.69 16.33 -2.64
N SER A 85 5.21 15.97 -3.81
CA SER A 85 4.47 15.15 -4.77
C SER A 85 5.35 14.14 -5.49
N GLN A 86 4.74 13.04 -5.92
CA GLN A 86 5.39 12.01 -6.72
C GLN A 86 4.41 11.48 -7.76
N ALA A 87 4.85 11.42 -9.00
CA ALA A 87 4.14 10.74 -10.07
C ALA A 87 4.63 9.30 -10.17
N PHE A 88 3.71 8.36 -10.39
CA PHE A 88 4.02 6.95 -10.55
C PHE A 88 3.17 6.35 -11.67
N THR A 89 3.68 5.29 -12.29
CA THR A 89 3.00 4.60 -13.40
C THR A 89 1.83 3.80 -12.87
N THR A 90 0.71 3.88 -13.57
CA THR A 90 -0.54 3.18 -13.25
C THR A 90 -1.15 2.55 -14.50
N VAL A 91 -2.12 1.65 -14.30
CA VAL A 91 -2.89 1.03 -15.37
C VAL A 91 -4.33 1.54 -15.29
N VAL A 92 -4.86 2.08 -16.39
CA VAL A 92 -6.22 2.60 -16.44
C VAL A 92 -7.23 1.51 -16.07
N GLY A 93 -8.16 1.82 -15.16
CA GLY A 93 -9.18 0.90 -14.65
C GLY A 93 -8.70 -0.01 -13.53
N GLN A 94 -7.41 0.01 -13.18
CA GLN A 94 -6.88 -0.76 -12.06
C GLN A 94 -7.06 0.00 -10.74
N THR A 95 -7.44 -0.72 -9.69
CA THR A 95 -7.53 -0.23 -8.32
C THR A 95 -6.16 -0.29 -7.62
N TYR A 96 -5.83 0.78 -6.93
CA TYR A 96 -4.64 0.92 -6.11
C TYR A 96 -5.04 1.30 -4.69
N HIS A 97 -4.18 0.98 -3.74
CA HIS A 97 -4.32 1.31 -2.33
C HIS A 97 -3.22 2.29 -1.94
N LEU A 98 -3.60 3.52 -1.58
CA LEU A 98 -2.75 4.51 -0.95
C LEU A 98 -2.78 4.31 0.56
N SER A 99 -1.60 4.22 1.19
CA SER A 99 -1.46 4.20 2.64
C SER A 99 -0.30 5.07 3.10
N PHE A 100 -0.43 5.72 4.25
CA PHE A 100 0.67 6.41 4.92
C PHE A 100 0.42 6.53 6.42
N MET A 101 1.48 6.79 7.18
CA MET A 101 1.40 7.04 8.62
C MET A 101 1.42 8.53 8.89
N TRP A 102 0.58 8.96 9.84
CA TRP A 102 0.58 10.33 10.33
C TRP A 102 0.53 10.39 11.86
N ALA A 103 1.13 11.41 12.45
CA ALA A 103 1.09 11.68 13.90
C ALA A 103 1.31 13.17 14.16
N ASN A 104 0.49 13.79 15.02
CA ASN A 104 0.76 15.16 15.45
C ASN A 104 1.89 15.19 16.47
N ARG A 105 2.55 16.34 16.56
CA ARG A 105 3.68 16.49 17.48
C ARG A 105 3.24 16.34 18.95
N PRO A 106 4.05 15.68 19.79
CA PRO A 106 3.74 15.51 21.22
C PRO A 106 3.94 16.77 22.06
N ASP A 107 4.55 17.82 21.51
CA ASP A 107 4.87 19.10 22.17
C ASP A 107 3.68 20.09 22.26
N GLN A 108 2.45 19.63 21.97
CA GLN A 108 1.18 20.32 22.25
C GLN A 108 0.96 21.67 21.53
N VAL A 109 1.40 21.78 20.27
CA VAL A 109 1.20 23.00 19.44
C VAL A 109 -0.28 23.33 19.18
N GLY A 110 -1.18 22.37 19.39
CA GLY A 110 -2.63 22.52 19.24
C GLY A 110 -3.14 22.08 17.86
N ALA A 111 -4.45 21.82 17.75
CA ALA A 111 -5.04 21.24 16.53
C ALA A 111 -4.97 22.16 15.30
N ASN A 112 -4.77 23.47 15.49
CA ASN A 112 -4.81 24.46 14.41
C ASN A 112 -3.56 24.43 13.51
N SER A 113 -2.41 24.04 14.04
CA SER A 113 -1.16 23.88 13.25
C SER A 113 -1.13 22.55 12.50
N ASN A 114 -2.00 21.61 12.86
CA ASN A 114 -1.97 20.26 12.32
C ASN A 114 -2.78 20.10 11.02
N GLY A 115 -2.38 19.09 10.25
CA GLY A 115 -3.16 18.52 9.15
C GLY A 115 -2.32 18.22 7.93
N ILE A 116 -2.62 17.09 7.28
CA ILE A 116 -2.06 16.69 5.98
C ILE A 116 -3.21 16.63 4.98
N ARG A 117 -3.17 17.50 3.96
CA ARG A 117 -3.97 17.34 2.74
C ARG A 117 -3.33 16.27 1.88
N TRP A 118 -4.13 15.34 1.41
CA TRP A 118 -3.74 14.34 0.42
C TRP A 118 -4.59 14.52 -0.84
N GLN A 119 -3.98 14.29 -1.99
CA GLN A 119 -4.64 14.28 -3.29
C GLN A 119 -4.06 13.16 -4.15
N VAL A 120 -4.91 12.30 -4.69
CA VAL A 120 -4.51 11.20 -5.60
C VAL A 120 -5.61 10.94 -6.61
N ALA A 121 -5.24 10.85 -7.89
CA ALA A 121 -6.21 10.78 -8.99
C ALA A 121 -7.25 11.92 -8.88
N ALA A 122 -8.54 11.59 -8.76
CA ALA A 122 -9.64 12.56 -8.59
C ALA A 122 -10.10 12.70 -7.12
N LEU A 123 -9.40 12.08 -6.17
CA LEU A 123 -9.75 12.09 -4.76
C LEU A 123 -8.86 13.06 -3.99
N ASP A 124 -9.43 13.72 -3.00
CA ASP A 124 -8.69 14.47 -2.00
C ASP A 124 -9.36 14.44 -0.63
N GLY A 125 -8.61 14.87 0.39
CA GLY A 125 -9.08 14.97 1.75
C GLY A 125 -8.00 15.53 2.69
N VAL A 126 -8.32 15.59 3.97
CA VAL A 126 -7.40 16.03 5.02
C VAL A 126 -7.46 15.06 6.20
N VAL A 127 -6.31 14.74 6.79
CA VAL A 127 -6.19 13.98 8.04
C VAL A 127 -5.34 14.74 9.05
N GLY A 128 -5.31 14.30 10.30
CA GLY A 128 -4.43 14.87 11.32
C GLY A 128 -4.88 16.20 11.92
N THR A 129 -6.05 16.74 11.58
CA THR A 129 -6.60 18.02 12.11
C THR A 129 -7.14 17.91 13.56
N ASN A 130 -6.44 17.15 14.40
CA ASN A 130 -6.75 16.86 15.79
C ASN A 130 -5.45 16.96 16.61
N THR A 131 -5.41 16.41 17.82
CA THR A 131 -4.21 16.41 18.68
C THR A 131 -3.68 15.00 18.93
N ILE A 132 -3.96 14.03 18.04
CA ILE A 132 -3.49 12.65 18.19
C ILE A 132 -2.00 12.56 17.89
N THR A 133 -1.22 12.14 18.88
CA THR A 133 0.25 12.09 18.81
C THR A 133 0.82 10.70 18.57
N ARG A 134 -0.04 9.67 18.53
CA ARG A 134 0.34 8.31 18.15
C ARG A 134 0.28 8.16 16.64
N TRP A 135 1.22 7.41 16.06
CA TRP A 135 1.14 7.02 14.66
C TRP A 135 -0.19 6.36 14.35
N THR A 136 -0.86 6.89 13.33
CA THR A 136 -2.16 6.43 12.84
C THR A 136 -2.04 6.21 11.34
N GLN A 137 -2.54 5.08 10.87
CA GLN A 137 -2.55 4.75 9.45
C GLN A 137 -3.71 5.47 8.76
N PHE A 138 -3.43 6.02 7.58
CA PHE A 138 -4.44 6.42 6.61
C PHE A 138 -4.47 5.41 5.48
N ASP A 139 -5.66 5.12 4.97
CA ASP A 139 -5.90 4.15 3.92
C ASP A 139 -6.94 4.68 2.93
N GLN A 140 -6.65 4.61 1.63
CA GLN A 140 -7.56 5.03 0.58
C GLN A 140 -7.35 4.24 -0.70
N ASP A 141 -8.41 3.56 -1.15
CA ASP A 141 -8.42 2.93 -2.47
C ASP A 141 -8.80 3.96 -3.55
N PHE A 142 -8.17 3.88 -4.72
CA PHE A 142 -8.53 4.68 -5.89
C PHE A 142 -8.39 3.87 -7.18
N VAL A 143 -9.22 4.20 -8.17
CA VAL A 143 -9.12 3.62 -9.52
C VAL A 143 -8.33 4.59 -10.39
N ALA A 144 -7.28 4.11 -11.05
CA ALA A 144 -6.50 4.94 -11.96
C ALA A 144 -7.29 5.24 -13.25
N THR A 145 -7.32 6.51 -13.65
CA THR A 145 -7.99 6.99 -14.87
C THR A 145 -7.01 7.34 -16.00
N SER A 146 -5.72 7.30 -15.71
CA SER A 146 -4.60 7.57 -16.61
C SER A 146 -3.50 6.51 -16.42
N THR A 147 -2.51 6.48 -17.32
CA THR A 147 -1.32 5.61 -17.20
C THR A 147 -0.25 6.15 -16.25
N SER A 148 -0.46 7.37 -15.73
CA SER A 148 0.37 7.98 -14.70
C SER A 148 -0.51 8.75 -13.73
N THR A 149 -0.36 8.48 -12.44
CA THR A 149 -1.08 9.14 -11.36
C THR A 149 -0.09 9.93 -10.52
N THR A 150 -0.50 11.10 -10.05
CA THR A 150 0.28 11.90 -9.10
C THR A 150 -0.36 11.82 -7.71
N LEU A 151 0.46 11.51 -6.70
CA LEU A 151 0.14 11.72 -5.30
C LEU A 151 0.72 13.07 -4.87
N ARG A 152 -0.07 13.88 -4.17
CA ARG A 152 0.38 15.11 -3.52
C ARG A 152 -0.02 15.10 -2.05
N LEU A 153 0.93 15.44 -1.19
CA LEU A 153 0.77 15.57 0.25
C LEU A 153 1.22 16.96 0.67
N GLY A 154 0.50 17.65 1.56
CA GLY A 154 0.88 19.00 2.00
C GLY A 154 0.26 19.39 3.34
N ALA A 155 0.89 20.32 4.06
CA ALA A 155 0.36 20.82 5.32
C ALA A 155 -0.86 21.74 5.10
N THR A 156 -1.81 21.70 6.02
CA THR A 156 -3.04 22.52 5.98
C THR A 156 -3.26 23.45 7.15
N GLY A 157 -2.50 23.29 8.23
CA GLY A 157 -2.67 24.08 9.45
C GLY A 157 -2.20 25.53 9.34
N THR A 158 -2.13 26.21 10.47
CA THR A 158 -1.42 27.48 10.60
C THR A 158 0.02 27.30 10.12
N SER A 159 0.52 28.23 9.30
CA SER A 159 1.93 28.27 8.91
C SER A 159 2.79 28.85 10.03
N ASP A 160 3.21 28.00 10.96
CA ASP A 160 4.00 28.36 12.13
C ASP A 160 5.25 27.48 12.31
N GLY A 161 5.51 26.60 11.34
CA GLY A 161 6.66 25.70 11.32
C GLY A 161 6.46 24.47 12.19
N MET A 162 5.21 24.12 12.43
CA MET A 162 4.83 22.97 13.24
C MET A 162 3.60 22.32 12.60
N GLY A 163 3.59 21.00 12.49
CA GLY A 163 2.45 20.34 11.89
C GLY A 163 2.37 18.86 12.15
N THR A 164 1.68 18.17 11.25
CA THR A 164 1.53 16.72 11.33
C THR A 164 2.76 16.05 10.72
N SER A 165 3.31 15.10 11.47
CA SER A 165 4.37 14.19 11.02
C SER A 165 3.83 13.21 9.99
N LEU A 166 4.63 12.88 8.98
CA LEU A 166 4.30 11.97 7.88
C LEU A 166 5.42 10.94 7.69
N ASP A 167 5.06 9.67 7.51
CA ASP A 167 6.00 8.57 7.27
C ASP A 167 5.35 7.41 6.49
N ALA A 168 6.16 6.47 6.02
CA ALA A 168 5.76 5.19 5.43
C ALA A 168 4.71 5.30 4.30
N VAL A 169 4.89 6.26 3.39
CA VAL A 169 4.00 6.46 2.25
C VAL A 169 4.12 5.31 1.26
N SER A 170 2.98 4.74 0.88
CA SER A 170 2.92 3.63 -0.07
C SER A 170 1.72 3.73 -0.99
N VAL A 171 1.93 3.27 -2.23
CA VAL A 171 0.85 2.98 -3.17
C VAL A 171 1.10 1.59 -3.71
N THR A 172 0.15 0.69 -3.53
CA THR A 172 0.26 -0.68 -4.04
C THR A 172 -0.90 -1.02 -4.95
N GLN A 173 -0.64 -1.85 -5.95
CA GLN A 173 -1.71 -2.34 -6.82
C GLN A 173 -2.51 -3.42 -6.09
N LEU A 174 -3.83 -3.25 -6.02
CA LEU A 174 -4.71 -4.31 -5.52
C LEU A 174 -4.93 -5.34 -6.63
N PRO A 175 -4.94 -6.65 -6.33
CA PRO A 175 -5.34 -7.65 -7.31
C PRO A 175 -6.72 -7.30 -7.89
N PRO A 176 -6.97 -7.49 -9.19
CA PRO A 176 -8.33 -7.47 -9.70
C PRO A 176 -9.18 -8.40 -8.84
N ALA A 177 -10.39 -7.98 -8.48
CA ALA A 177 -11.31 -8.86 -7.75
C ALA A 177 -11.30 -10.22 -8.44
N ALA A 178 -10.90 -11.27 -7.71
CA ALA A 178 -10.76 -12.59 -8.29
C ALA A 178 -12.11 -12.91 -8.95
N LYS A 179 -12.10 -13.05 -10.28
CA LYS A 179 -13.25 -13.66 -10.94
C LYS A 179 -13.37 -15.02 -10.29
N SER A 180 -14.48 -15.27 -9.60
CA SER A 180 -14.79 -16.58 -9.06
C SER A 180 -14.82 -17.53 -10.26
N THR A 181 -13.66 -18.13 -10.56
CA THR A 181 -13.59 -19.25 -11.48
C THR A 181 -14.23 -20.37 -10.70
N VAL A 182 -15.54 -20.52 -10.84
CA VAL A 182 -16.26 -21.70 -10.39
C VAL A 182 -15.45 -22.87 -10.94
N PRO A 183 -14.81 -23.68 -10.07
CA PRO A 183 -14.09 -24.84 -10.55
C PRO A 183 -15.07 -25.66 -11.37
N GLU A 184 -14.71 -26.02 -12.61
CA GLU A 184 -15.58 -26.88 -13.41
C GLU A 184 -16.01 -28.06 -12.53
N PRO A 185 -17.32 -28.35 -12.43
CA PRO A 185 -17.79 -29.41 -11.56
C PRO A 185 -17.02 -30.68 -11.91
N GLY A 186 -16.52 -31.39 -10.88
CA GLY A 186 -15.91 -32.72 -11.05
C GLY A 186 -16.80 -33.71 -11.81
N SER A 187 -18.07 -33.37 -12.06
CA SER A 187 -18.98 -33.99 -13.02
C SER A 187 -18.37 -34.21 -14.40
N LEU A 188 -17.54 -33.31 -14.95
CA LEU A 188 -16.88 -33.53 -16.26
C LEU A 188 -15.80 -34.62 -16.16
N ALA A 189 -15.03 -34.63 -15.08
CA ALA A 189 -14.06 -35.69 -14.82
C ALA A 189 -14.76 -37.03 -14.56
N LEU A 190 -15.86 -37.05 -13.81
CA LEU A 190 -16.70 -38.23 -13.57
C LEU A 190 -17.36 -38.74 -14.87
N LEU A 191 -17.83 -37.84 -15.73
CA LEU A 191 -18.40 -38.18 -17.02
C LEU A 191 -17.34 -38.77 -17.95
N ALA A 192 -16.13 -38.20 -18.00
CA ALA A 192 -15.01 -38.73 -18.76
C ALA A 192 -14.57 -40.11 -18.24
N MET A 193 -14.54 -40.30 -16.92
CA MET A 193 -14.25 -41.59 -16.28
C MET A 193 -15.33 -42.64 -16.56
N ALA A 194 -16.61 -42.24 -16.53
CA ALA A 194 -17.74 -43.10 -16.85
C ALA A 194 -17.73 -43.50 -18.34
N ALA A 195 -17.47 -42.57 -19.25
CA ALA A 195 -17.34 -42.84 -20.68
C ALA A 195 -16.14 -43.75 -20.98
N GLY A 196 -14.99 -43.52 -20.34
CA GLY A 196 -13.79 -44.35 -20.47
C GLY A 196 -14.02 -45.79 -20.00
N SER A 197 -14.68 -45.98 -18.86
CA SER A 197 -14.97 -47.32 -18.31
C SER A 197 -15.93 -48.13 -19.20
N LEU A 198 -16.94 -47.49 -19.81
CA LEU A 198 -17.83 -48.13 -20.78
C LEU A 198 -17.10 -48.57 -22.06
N PHE A 199 -16.14 -47.78 -22.53
CA PHE A 199 -15.36 -48.11 -23.73
C PHE A 199 -14.44 -49.32 -23.52
N VAL A 200 -13.80 -49.41 -22.34
CA VAL A 200 -12.97 -50.56 -21.96
C VAL A 200 -13.83 -51.83 -21.78
N ALA A 201 -15.02 -51.70 -21.20
CA ALA A 201 -15.94 -52.84 -21.03
C ALA A 201 -16.43 -53.42 -22.36
N ARG A 202 -16.68 -52.58 -23.37
CA ARG A 202 -17.07 -53.03 -24.73
C ARG A 202 -15.96 -53.80 -25.45
N ARG A 203 -14.70 -53.39 -25.30
CA ARG A 203 -13.55 -54.07 -25.94
C ARG A 203 -13.24 -55.46 -25.37
N ARG A 204 -13.73 -55.79 -24.18
CA ARG A 204 -13.51 -57.10 -23.54
C ARG A 204 -14.57 -58.16 -23.90
N LYS A 205 -15.62 -57.77 -24.61
CA LYS A 205 -16.70 -58.67 -25.06
C LYS A 205 -16.66 -58.98 -26.56
N ALA A 206 -15.68 -58.44 -27.29
CA ALA A 206 -15.41 -58.76 -28.69
C ALA A 206 -14.22 -59.72 -28.79
#